data_AF-A0A533QN05-F1
#
_entry.id   AF-A0A533QN05-F1
#
_cell.length_a   1.000
_cell.length_b   1.000
_cell.length_c   1.000
_cell.angle_alpha   90.00
_cell.angle_beta   90.00
_cell.angle_gamma   90.00
#
_symmetry.space_group_name_H-M   'P 1'
#
loop_
_entity.id
_entity.type
_entity.pdbx_description
1 polymer ?
#
loop_
_entity_poly.entity_id
_entity_poly.type
_entity_poly.pdbx_seq_one_letter_code
_entity_poly.pdbx_strand_id
1 'polypeptide(L)'
;MQRQAITLAALAERRNLELATWKAARGKSSRPAVARFLNQLAGDIVWGCVSRQAAAESVALLAAHLADERALSLKPRLRIARSAEGTQFCGFRIRQGVILASRRKLARFRAALQRIERVAATGTVSEADLQRASELALATLDGCQSLGFRQRLLAAYEFQV
;
A
#
# COMPACT_ATOMS: atom_id res chain seq x y z
N MET A 1 -24.21 3.10 -1.95
CA MET A 1 -22.83 2.99 -2.47
C MET A 1 -22.83 1.92 -3.57
N GLN A 2 -22.91 2.32 -4.85
CA GLN A 2 -22.84 1.36 -5.96
C GLN A 2 -21.45 0.71 -5.97
N ARG A 3 -21.40 -0.62 -5.86
CA ARG A 3 -20.15 -1.37 -5.98
C ARG A 3 -19.80 -1.46 -7.46
N GLN A 4 -18.82 -0.68 -7.90
CA GLN A 4 -18.26 -0.83 -9.23
C GLN A 4 -17.58 -2.20 -9.33
N ALA A 5 -17.91 -2.97 -10.37
CA ALA A 5 -17.28 -4.24 -10.68
C ALA A 5 -15.89 -3.97 -11.27
N ILE A 6 -14.89 -3.79 -10.40
CA ILE A 6 -13.50 -3.60 -10.83
C ILE A 6 -12.87 -4.98 -11.00
N THR A 7 -12.46 -5.30 -12.22
CA THR A 7 -11.77 -6.56 -12.52
C THR A 7 -10.36 -6.56 -11.93
N LEU A 8 -9.80 -7.74 -11.68
CA LEU A 8 -8.42 -7.85 -11.19
C LEU A 8 -7.38 -7.41 -12.21
N ALA A 9 -7.67 -7.57 -13.50
CA ALA A 9 -6.86 -7.01 -14.56
C ALA A 9 -6.84 -5.48 -14.49
N ALA A 10 -7.98 -4.84 -14.21
CA ALA A 10 -8.03 -3.40 -13.98
C ALA A 10 -7.27 -3.01 -12.70
N LEU A 11 -7.44 -3.72 -11.58
CA LEU A 11 -6.70 -3.43 -10.34
C LEU A 11 -5.17 -3.58 -10.48
N ALA A 12 -4.73 -4.54 -11.29
CA ALA A 12 -3.31 -4.83 -11.54
C ALA A 12 -2.75 -4.06 -12.75
N GLU A 13 -3.54 -3.18 -13.36
CA GLU A 13 -3.07 -2.29 -14.40
C GLU A 13 -1.98 -1.38 -13.85
N ARG A 14 -0.89 -1.22 -14.61
CA ARG A 14 0.29 -0.45 -14.20
C ARG A 14 -0.05 0.95 -13.66
N ARG A 15 -0.97 1.66 -14.32
CA ARG A 15 -1.44 2.99 -13.88
C ARG A 15 -2.08 2.97 -12.49
N ASN A 16 -2.82 1.91 -12.16
CA ASN A 16 -3.47 1.76 -10.86
C ASN A 16 -2.47 1.41 -9.76
N LEU A 17 -1.43 0.64 -10.09
CA LEU A 17 -0.33 0.33 -9.18
C LEU A 17 0.59 1.54 -8.94
N GLU A 18 0.87 2.31 -9.99
CA GLU A 18 1.58 3.59 -9.90
C GLU A 18 0.80 4.60 -9.04
N LEU A 19 -0.52 4.71 -9.26
CA LEU A 19 -1.40 5.56 -8.46
C LEU A 19 -1.43 5.12 -6.99
N ALA A 20 -1.57 3.82 -6.70
CA ALA A 20 -1.57 3.30 -5.33
C ALA A 20 -0.23 3.57 -4.62
N THR A 21 0.87 3.51 -5.36
CA THR A 21 2.21 3.83 -4.87
C THR A 21 2.36 5.31 -4.58
N TRP A 22 2.01 6.16 -5.55
CA TRP A 22 2.07 7.60 -5.41
C TRP A 22 1.25 8.06 -4.20
N LYS A 23 0.05 7.50 -4.03
CA LYS A 23 -0.79 7.71 -2.84
C LYS A 23 -0.08 7.28 -1.56
N ALA A 24 0.54 6.10 -1.54
CA ALA A 24 1.26 5.60 -0.37
C ALA A 24 2.51 6.42 -0.02
N ALA A 25 3.13 7.09 -1.00
CA ALA A 25 4.30 7.93 -0.83
C ALA A 25 3.99 9.43 -0.61
N ARG A 26 2.73 9.84 -0.84
CA ARG A 26 2.30 11.24 -0.74
C ARG A 26 2.61 11.82 0.65
N GLY A 27 3.22 13.00 0.67
CA GLY A 27 3.64 13.70 1.89
C GLY A 27 4.84 13.09 2.63
N LYS A 28 5.47 12.04 2.07
CA LYS A 28 6.62 11.35 2.68
C LYS A 28 7.77 11.12 1.72
N SER A 29 7.66 11.64 0.50
CA SER A 29 8.65 11.50 -0.57
C SER A 29 10.03 12.02 -0.18
N SER A 30 10.11 13.04 0.68
CA SER A 30 11.37 13.58 1.21
C SER A 30 12.07 12.68 2.24
N ARG A 31 11.39 11.64 2.78
CA ARG A 31 12.01 10.74 3.74
C ARG A 31 13.00 9.82 3.01
N PRO A 32 14.27 9.71 3.41
CA PRO A 32 15.27 8.90 2.70
C PRO A 32 14.89 7.42 2.53
N ALA A 33 14.11 6.87 3.48
CA ALA A 33 13.57 5.51 3.37
C ALA A 33 12.44 5.38 2.34
N VAL A 34 11.65 6.44 2.13
CA VAL A 34 10.57 6.48 1.12
C VAL A 34 11.16 6.77 -0.25
N ALA A 35 12.14 7.66 -0.36
CA ALA A 35 12.90 7.87 -1.60
C ALA A 35 13.60 6.58 -2.05
N ARG A 36 14.29 5.87 -1.14
CA ARG A 36 14.82 4.52 -1.44
C ARG A 36 13.74 3.52 -1.79
N PHE A 37 12.61 3.53 -1.09
CA PHE A 37 11.49 2.62 -1.41
C PHE A 37 10.90 2.92 -2.77
N LEU A 38 10.75 4.18 -3.18
CA LEU A 38 10.30 4.57 -4.52
C LEU A 38 11.32 4.16 -5.59
N ASN A 39 12.62 4.30 -5.31
CA ASN A 39 13.67 3.77 -6.17
C ASN A 39 13.67 2.23 -6.23
N GLN A 40 13.31 1.54 -5.14
CA GLN A 40 13.17 0.08 -5.08
C GLN A 40 11.82 -0.42 -5.61
N LEU A 41 10.81 0.45 -5.72
CA LEU A 41 9.51 0.14 -6.31
C LEU A 41 9.64 -0.11 -7.81
N ALA A 42 10.74 0.35 -8.42
CA ALA A 42 11.18 -0.14 -9.72
C ALA A 42 11.45 -1.67 -9.75
N GLY A 43 11.60 -2.34 -8.59
CA GLY A 43 11.99 -3.75 -8.48
C GLY A 43 10.91 -4.72 -7.96
N ASP A 44 9.84 -4.25 -7.32
CA ASP A 44 8.72 -5.11 -6.87
C ASP A 44 7.50 -4.87 -7.76
N ILE A 45 7.09 -5.90 -8.52
CA ILE A 45 6.00 -5.81 -9.51
C ILE A 45 4.97 -6.93 -9.24
N VAL A 46 3.69 -6.60 -9.40
CA VAL A 46 2.57 -7.55 -9.42
C VAL A 46 1.73 -7.24 -10.65
N TRP A 47 1.34 -8.26 -11.42
CA TRP A 47 0.41 -8.10 -12.54
C TRP A 47 -0.58 -9.26 -12.62
N GLY A 48 -1.73 -9.01 -13.23
CA GLY A 48 -2.76 -10.01 -13.47
C GLY A 48 -2.54 -10.72 -14.81
N CYS A 49 -2.93 -11.98 -14.90
CA CYS A 49 -2.97 -12.77 -16.14
C CYS A 49 -4.28 -13.52 -16.22
N VAL A 50 -4.72 -13.82 -17.44
CA VAL A 50 -5.98 -14.55 -17.72
C VAL A 50 -5.90 -16.02 -17.34
N SER A 51 -4.69 -16.60 -17.29
CA SER A 51 -4.46 -17.99 -16.92
C SER A 51 -3.11 -18.15 -16.23
N ARG A 52 -2.90 -19.30 -15.58
CA ARG A 52 -1.60 -19.66 -15.00
C ARG A 52 -0.52 -19.82 -16.08
N GLN A 53 -0.89 -20.33 -17.25
CA GLN A 53 0.01 -20.49 -18.38
C GLN A 53 0.49 -19.13 -18.91
N ALA A 54 -0.44 -18.20 -19.15
CA ALA A 54 -0.09 -16.83 -19.54
C ALA A 54 0.77 -16.11 -18.49
N ALA A 55 0.58 -16.43 -17.20
CA ALA A 55 1.44 -15.92 -16.14
C ALA A 55 2.88 -16.47 -16.24
N ALA A 56 3.05 -17.76 -16.51
CA ALA A 56 4.37 -18.36 -16.69
C ALA A 56 5.09 -17.80 -17.93
N GLU A 57 4.38 -17.68 -19.05
CA GLU A 57 4.90 -17.09 -20.29
C GLU A 57 5.31 -15.63 -20.10
N SER A 58 4.45 -14.81 -19.49
CA SER A 58 4.78 -13.40 -19.22
C SER A 58 5.97 -13.23 -18.29
N VAL A 59 6.14 -14.11 -17.29
CA VAL A 59 7.33 -14.11 -16.42
C VAL A 59 8.59 -14.47 -17.20
N ALA A 60 8.52 -15.47 -18.08
CA ALA A 60 9.66 -15.87 -18.91
C ALA A 60 10.08 -14.74 -19.86
N LEU A 61 9.12 -14.07 -20.50
CA LEU A 61 9.37 -12.90 -21.36
C LEU A 61 10.03 -11.76 -20.58
N LEU A 62 9.52 -11.46 -19.37
CA LEU A 62 10.12 -10.45 -18.50
C LEU A 62 11.55 -10.83 -18.11
N ALA A 63 11.79 -12.10 -17.75
CA ALA A 63 13.12 -12.56 -17.37
C ALA A 63 14.14 -12.42 -18.51
N ALA A 64 13.77 -12.82 -19.73
CA ALA A 64 14.60 -12.66 -20.92
C ALA A 64 14.91 -11.18 -21.19
N HIS A 65 13.88 -10.33 -21.22
CA HIS A 65 14.07 -8.89 -21.43
C HIS A 65 14.99 -8.25 -20.37
N LEU A 66 14.81 -8.59 -19.09
CA LEU A 66 15.67 -8.06 -18.02
C LEU A 66 17.13 -8.52 -18.15
N ALA A 67 17.34 -9.77 -18.56
CA ALA A 67 18.69 -10.31 -18.77
C ALA A 67 19.38 -9.62 -19.95
N ASP A 68 18.70 -9.54 -21.10
CA ASP A 68 19.27 -9.05 -22.36
C ASP A 68 19.50 -7.54 -22.33
N GLU A 69 18.51 -6.78 -21.84
CA GLU A 69 18.51 -5.31 -21.95
C GLU A 69 19.13 -4.61 -20.74
N ARG A 70 19.12 -5.26 -19.57
CA ARG A 70 19.46 -4.61 -18.30
C ARG A 70 20.47 -5.39 -17.46
N ALA A 71 20.92 -6.56 -17.90
CA ALA A 71 21.77 -7.46 -17.11
C ALA A 71 21.22 -7.73 -15.70
N LEU A 72 19.88 -7.83 -15.59
CA LEU A 72 19.17 -8.10 -14.34
C LEU A 72 18.53 -9.48 -14.37
N SER A 73 18.43 -10.12 -13.20
CA SER A 73 17.75 -11.40 -13.03
C SER A 73 16.60 -11.28 -12.03
N LEU A 74 15.54 -12.05 -12.27
CA LEU A 74 14.44 -12.18 -11.32
C LEU A 74 14.88 -12.98 -10.10
N LYS A 75 14.39 -12.59 -8.92
CA LYS A 75 14.61 -13.36 -7.70
C LYS A 75 13.93 -14.74 -7.81
N PRO A 76 14.54 -15.82 -7.28
CA PRO A 76 13.98 -17.18 -7.38
C PRO A 76 12.67 -17.36 -6.62
N ARG A 77 12.32 -16.46 -5.69
CA ARG A 77 11.08 -16.50 -4.90
C ARG A 77 9.90 -15.79 -5.59
N LEU A 78 9.78 -15.99 -6.90
CA LEU A 78 8.61 -15.64 -7.70
C LEU A 78 7.39 -16.44 -7.23
N ARG A 79 6.21 -15.82 -7.18
CA ARG A 79 4.95 -16.52 -6.86
C ARG A 79 3.89 -16.25 -7.92
N ILE A 80 3.48 -17.30 -8.63
CA ILE A 80 2.25 -17.32 -9.43
C ILE A 80 1.15 -17.96 -8.57
N ALA A 81 0.07 -17.22 -8.33
CA ALA A 81 -1.02 -17.67 -7.47
C ALA A 81 -2.37 -17.26 -8.04
N ARG A 82 -3.45 -17.91 -7.57
CA ARG A 82 -4.79 -17.49 -7.95
C ARG A 82 -5.10 -16.14 -7.35
N SER A 83 -5.67 -15.28 -8.17
CA SER A 83 -6.20 -13.96 -7.81
C SER A 83 -7.12 -13.98 -6.57
N ALA A 84 -7.87 -15.06 -6.34
CA ALA A 84 -8.74 -15.24 -5.18
C ALA A 84 -7.99 -15.35 -3.83
N GLU A 85 -6.75 -15.84 -3.84
CA GLU A 85 -5.92 -15.94 -2.63
C GLU A 85 -5.45 -14.56 -2.15
N GLY A 86 -5.41 -13.59 -3.07
CA GLY A 86 -4.87 -12.26 -2.88
C GLY A 86 -3.36 -12.23 -2.73
N THR A 87 -2.80 -11.03 -2.81
CA THR A 87 -1.35 -10.81 -2.71
C THR A 87 -1.03 -9.68 -1.75
N GLN A 88 0.19 -9.68 -1.21
CA GLN A 88 0.71 -8.56 -0.45
C GLN A 88 1.55 -7.69 -1.37
N PHE A 89 1.27 -6.41 -1.42
CA PHE A 89 2.00 -5.46 -2.24
C PHE A 89 2.11 -4.13 -1.51
N CYS A 90 3.31 -3.58 -1.39
CA CYS A 90 3.56 -2.25 -0.79
C CYS A 90 2.90 -2.02 0.59
N GLY A 91 2.82 -3.06 1.42
CA GLY A 91 2.19 -2.99 2.75
C GLY A 91 0.65 -3.02 2.74
N PHE A 92 0.06 -3.35 1.61
CA PHE A 92 -1.37 -3.67 1.46
C PHE A 92 -1.56 -5.17 1.19
N ARG A 93 -2.80 -5.62 1.37
CA ARG A 93 -3.29 -6.92 0.93
C ARG A 93 -4.35 -6.67 -0.13
N ILE A 94 -4.04 -7.05 -1.37
CA ILE A 94 -4.91 -6.92 -2.52
C ILE A 94 -5.68 -8.22 -2.67
N ARG A 95 -7.01 -8.16 -2.69
CA ARG A 95 -7.92 -9.26 -3.00
C ARG A 95 -8.85 -8.84 -4.13
N GLN A 96 -9.64 -9.78 -4.64
CA GLN A 96 -10.66 -9.46 -5.65
C GLN A 96 -11.60 -8.37 -5.13
N GLY A 97 -11.65 -7.24 -5.84
CA GLY A 97 -12.54 -6.12 -5.52
C GLY A 97 -12.23 -5.36 -4.22
N VAL A 98 -11.15 -5.67 -3.51
CA VAL A 98 -10.83 -4.98 -2.24
C VAL A 98 -9.33 -4.88 -1.97
N ILE A 99 -8.90 -3.70 -1.54
CA ILE A 99 -7.56 -3.44 -1.02
C ILE A 99 -7.68 -3.24 0.49
N LEU A 100 -6.93 -4.03 1.25
CA LEU A 100 -6.88 -3.97 2.71
C LEU A 100 -5.50 -3.48 3.16
N ALA A 101 -5.44 -2.76 4.27
CA ALA A 101 -4.16 -2.50 4.93
C ALA A 101 -3.56 -3.79 5.52
N SER A 102 -2.24 -3.96 5.44
CA SER A 102 -1.57 -5.02 6.19
C SER A 102 -1.60 -4.74 7.70
N ARG A 103 -1.45 -5.80 8.51
CA ARG A 103 -1.30 -5.67 9.97
C ARG A 103 -0.22 -4.66 10.35
N ARG A 104 0.94 -4.71 9.69
CA ARG A 104 2.05 -3.78 9.90
C ARG A 104 1.65 -2.32 9.63
N LYS A 105 0.88 -2.08 8.57
CA LYS A 105 0.43 -0.73 8.22
C LYS A 105 -0.60 -0.19 9.22
N LEU A 106 -1.52 -1.03 9.69
CA LEU A 106 -2.46 -0.68 10.77
C LEU A 106 -1.76 -0.39 12.10
N ALA A 107 -0.77 -1.21 12.48
CA ALA A 107 0.03 -0.98 13.68
C ALA A 107 0.80 0.35 13.62
N ARG A 108 1.38 0.68 12.46
CA ARG A 108 2.05 1.96 12.24
C ARG A 108 1.09 3.16 12.31
N PHE A 109 -0.12 3.01 11.80
CA PHE A 109 -1.15 4.06 11.91
C PHE A 109 -1.54 4.29 13.37
N ARG A 110 -1.79 3.22 14.14
CA ARG A 110 -2.06 3.31 15.58
C ARG A 110 -0.93 4.02 16.33
N ALA A 111 0.32 3.60 16.09
CA ALA A 111 1.48 4.22 16.72
C ALA A 111 1.69 5.68 16.30
N ALA A 112 1.21 6.09 15.12
CA ALA A 112 1.22 7.49 14.70
C ALA A 112 0.20 8.30 15.48
N LEU A 113 -1.05 7.82 15.63
CA LEU A 113 -2.08 8.48 16.43
C LEU A 113 -1.64 8.62 17.90
N GLN A 114 -1.13 7.56 18.52
CA GLN A 114 -0.59 7.63 19.89
C GLN A 114 0.52 8.67 20.07
N ARG A 115 1.30 8.95 19.02
CA ARG A 115 2.35 9.97 19.07
C ARG A 115 1.74 11.36 18.95
N ILE A 116 0.75 11.53 18.07
CA ILE A 116 0.03 12.79 17.88
C ILE A 116 -0.70 13.17 19.18
N GLU A 117 -1.42 12.24 19.80
CA GLU A 117 -2.11 12.45 21.07
C GLU A 117 -1.17 12.86 22.20
N ARG A 118 -0.04 12.14 22.34
CA ARG A 118 0.97 12.49 23.36
C ARG A 118 1.53 13.89 23.18
N VAL A 119 1.71 14.34 21.94
CA VAL A 119 2.18 15.69 21.62
C VAL A 119 1.06 16.72 21.77
N ALA A 120 -0.19 16.36 21.49
CA ALA A 120 -1.32 17.24 21.74
C ALA A 120 -1.48 17.51 23.24
N ALA A 121 -1.29 16.48 24.08
CA ALA A 121 -1.39 16.59 25.53
C ALA A 121 -0.35 17.54 26.16
N THR A 122 0.73 17.88 25.48
CA THR A 122 1.70 18.87 25.98
C THR A 122 1.22 20.31 25.80
N GLY A 123 0.22 20.56 24.94
CA GLY A 123 -0.30 21.90 24.66
C GLY A 123 0.69 22.83 23.92
N THR A 124 1.85 22.32 23.49
CA THR A 124 2.92 23.13 22.89
C THR A 124 2.89 23.16 21.36
N VAL A 125 2.04 22.36 20.73
CA VAL A 125 1.96 22.24 19.27
C VAL A 125 0.62 22.78 18.78
N SER A 126 0.66 23.54 17.68
CA SER A 126 -0.54 24.15 17.12
C SER A 126 -1.54 23.10 16.63
N GLU A 127 -2.82 23.42 16.70
CA GLU A 127 -3.88 22.55 16.17
C GLU A 127 -3.68 22.26 14.67
N ALA A 128 -3.23 23.25 13.90
CA ALA A 128 -2.90 23.08 12.49
C ALA A 128 -1.78 22.04 12.25
N ASP A 129 -0.77 22.00 13.12
CA ASP A 129 0.30 20.99 13.04
C ASP A 129 -0.21 19.59 13.39
N LEU A 130 -1.07 19.47 14.40
CA LEU A 130 -1.71 18.22 14.79
C LEU A 130 -2.63 17.68 13.69
N GLN A 131 -3.39 18.57 13.03
CA GLN A 131 -4.21 18.23 11.88
C GLN A 131 -3.35 17.73 10.72
N ARG A 132 -2.30 18.46 10.33
CA ARG A 132 -1.37 18.04 9.26
C ARG A 132 -0.74 16.68 9.57
N ALA A 133 -0.31 16.45 10.81
CA ALA A 133 0.24 15.17 11.23
C ALA A 133 -0.78 14.02 11.10
N SER A 134 -2.04 14.29 11.44
CA SER A 134 -3.15 13.34 11.34
C SER A 134 -3.50 13.02 9.88
N GLU A 135 -3.55 14.02 9.02
CA GLU A 135 -3.74 13.86 7.57
C GLU A 135 -2.61 13.01 6.96
N LEU A 136 -1.36 13.26 7.34
CA LEU A 136 -0.21 12.46 6.90
C LEU A 136 -0.25 11.02 7.43
N ALA A 137 -0.81 10.79 8.61
CA ALA A 137 -1.05 9.45 9.13
C ALA A 137 -2.14 8.75 8.31
N LEU A 138 -3.27 9.42 8.07
CA LEU A 138 -4.41 8.91 7.30
C LEU A 138 -4.03 8.60 5.86
N ALA A 139 -3.23 9.45 5.21
CA ALA A 139 -2.77 9.25 3.84
C ALA A 139 -2.08 7.90 3.62
N THR A 140 -1.49 7.29 4.67
CA THR A 140 -0.89 5.94 4.55
C THR A 140 -1.90 4.83 4.28
N LEU A 141 -3.16 5.06 4.66
CA LEU A 141 -4.29 4.15 4.50
C LEU A 141 -5.17 4.54 3.31
N ASP A 142 -4.79 5.57 2.54
CA ASP A 142 -5.56 5.98 1.37
C ASP A 142 -5.67 4.83 0.35
N GLY A 143 -6.81 4.77 -0.33
CA GLY A 143 -7.11 3.74 -1.32
C GLY A 143 -7.34 2.33 -0.77
N CYS A 144 -7.38 2.13 0.55
CA CYS A 144 -7.74 0.84 1.15
C CYS A 144 -8.96 0.94 2.06
N GLN A 145 -9.67 -0.19 2.21
CA GLN A 145 -10.79 -0.30 3.13
C GLN A 145 -10.27 -0.35 4.57
N SER A 146 -10.29 0.80 5.23
CA SER A 146 -9.78 0.98 6.60
C SER A 146 -10.79 1.64 7.56
N LEU A 147 -11.93 2.12 7.06
CA LEU A 147 -12.90 2.92 7.82
C LEU A 147 -13.35 2.24 9.12
N GLY A 148 -13.83 1.00 9.06
CA GLY A 148 -14.31 0.30 10.25
C GLY A 148 -13.22 0.07 11.31
N PHE A 149 -11.96 -0.09 10.90
CA PHE A 149 -10.85 -0.12 11.86
C PHE A 149 -10.61 1.26 12.49
N ARG A 150 -10.61 2.33 11.68
CA ARG A 150 -10.40 3.70 12.18
C ARG A 150 -11.49 4.12 13.15
N GLN A 151 -12.76 3.82 12.85
CA GLN A 151 -13.89 4.09 13.73
C GLN A 151 -13.74 3.40 15.08
N ARG A 152 -13.43 2.08 15.10
CA ARG A 152 -13.18 1.36 16.35
C ARG A 152 -11.99 1.90 17.12
N LEU A 153 -10.96 2.35 16.40
CA LEU A 153 -9.78 2.90 17.03
C LEU A 153 -10.10 4.24 17.71
N LEU A 154 -10.75 5.17 17.00
CA LEU A 154 -11.16 6.46 17.55
C LEU A 154 -12.13 6.30 18.72
N ALA A 155 -13.12 5.40 18.60
CA ALA A 155 -14.03 5.08 19.70
C ALA A 155 -13.26 4.58 20.94
N ALA A 156 -12.23 3.77 20.78
CA ALA A 156 -11.41 3.33 21.91
C ALA A 156 -10.61 4.47 22.58
N TYR A 157 -10.38 5.58 21.89
CA TYR A 157 -9.73 6.78 22.44
C TYR A 157 -10.72 7.77 23.07
N GLU A 158 -11.94 7.88 22.53
CA GLU A 158 -13.00 8.75 23.08
C GLU A 158 -13.51 8.28 24.46
N PHE A 159 -13.27 7.03 24.84
CA PHE A 159 -13.62 6.48 26.17
C PHE A 159 -12.44 6.40 27.16
N GLN A 160 -11.32 7.10 26.90
CA GLN A 160 -10.18 7.20 27.83
C GLN A 160 -10.01 8.59 28.46
N VAL A 161 -11.04 9.44 28.41
CA VAL A 161 -11.08 10.74 29.11
C VAL A 161 -11.87 10.61 30.40
#